data_AF-A0A1F4K9B6-F1
#
_entry.id   AF-A0A1F4K9B6-F1
#
_cell.length_a   1.000
_cell.length_b   1.000
_cell.length_c   1.000
_cell.angle_alpha   90.00
_cell.angle_beta   90.00
_cell.angle_gamma   90.00
#
_symmetry.space_group_name_H-M   'P 1'
#
loop_
_entity.id
_entity.type
_entity.pdbx_description
1 polymer ?
#
loop_
_entity_poly.entity_id
_entity_poly.type
_entity_poly.pdbx_seq_one_letter_code
_entity_poly.pdbx_strand_id
1 'polypeptide(L)'
;MSTPSSTPRTAVHRLQVATVLHSFIENKVLPGTGVAPAAFWKGFDAIVADLALKNIALLAERDRLQAELDAWHQANPGPIADMPAYRAFLEKIGYLVESPKKAKITTSNVDAELAKQAGPQLVVPVLNARYALNAANARWGSLYDALYGTDVIAEDKGCEKTIQKNGKTVGYNPKRGAKVIAYARHVLDRTAPLRKGSHVDSVGYRIKDGKLSVKLADGKNTSLADAAQLVGYQGEAKDPTSVLLVHNGLHLDIQIDRSTTIGAKDPAGVSDLVLEAALSTILDLEDSVAVVDADDKVLAYGNWLGILNGTLTEEVSKGGKTFTRGLNADRVYTGTDGKKKVTLHGRSLMFVRNVGHLMTNPAILYTDKQGETREIPEGILDAVVTTTIALHDLARTKKDAIRNSRKGSVYIVKPKMHGPAEVAFAAELFTRVEKMLGLQDSTVKLGIMDEERRTSVNLKACIAAASSRVAFINTGFLDRTGDEMHTAMQAGPMIRKGDMKTSAWIQAYEKNNVLVGLSCGLRGK
;
A
#
# COMPACT_ATOMS: atom_id res chain seq x y z
N MET A 1 0.45 -40.43 -17.44
CA MET A 1 1.26 -39.73 -18.44
C MET A 1 0.62 -38.36 -18.64
N SER A 2 1.12 -37.31 -17.98
CA SER A 2 0.69 -35.95 -18.29
C SER A 2 1.21 -35.60 -19.67
N THR A 3 0.29 -35.32 -20.60
CA THR A 3 0.64 -34.62 -21.83
C THR A 3 1.32 -33.31 -21.45
N PRO A 4 2.55 -33.03 -21.93
CA PRO A 4 3.15 -31.72 -21.74
C PRO A 4 2.25 -30.71 -22.46
N SER A 5 1.50 -29.92 -21.69
CA SER A 5 0.86 -28.73 -22.24
C SER A 5 1.98 -27.81 -22.68
N SER A 6 2.31 -27.78 -23.97
CA SER A 6 3.28 -26.84 -24.49
C SER A 6 2.64 -25.46 -24.46
N THR A 7 3.01 -24.64 -23.46
CA THR A 7 2.67 -23.21 -23.45
C THR A 7 3.10 -22.62 -24.80
N PRO A 8 2.17 -22.12 -25.64
CA PRO A 8 2.54 -21.50 -26.91
C PRO A 8 3.43 -20.28 -26.63
N ARG A 9 4.50 -20.11 -27.41
CA ARG A 9 5.46 -19.00 -27.24
C ARG A 9 5.66 -18.22 -28.52
N THR A 10 5.88 -16.93 -28.37
CA THR A 10 6.34 -16.00 -29.40
C THR A 10 7.81 -15.70 -29.15
N ALA A 11 8.65 -15.96 -30.16
CA ALA A 11 10.07 -15.64 -30.10
C ALA A 11 10.28 -14.14 -30.38
N VAL A 12 10.98 -13.45 -29.49
CA VAL A 12 11.34 -12.04 -29.65
C VAL A 12 12.75 -11.84 -29.12
N HIS A 13 13.70 -11.53 -30.02
CA HIS A 13 15.14 -11.52 -29.70
C HIS A 13 15.59 -12.84 -29.04
N ARG A 14 16.20 -12.82 -27.85
CA ARG A 14 16.61 -14.03 -27.12
C ARG A 14 15.52 -14.55 -26.17
N LEU A 15 14.33 -13.94 -26.21
CA LEU A 15 13.21 -14.29 -25.35
C LEU A 15 12.23 -15.23 -26.08
N GLN A 16 11.68 -16.18 -25.35
CA GLN A 16 10.53 -16.99 -25.76
C GLN A 16 9.37 -16.70 -24.79
N VAL A 17 8.53 -15.74 -25.16
CA VAL A 17 7.46 -15.20 -24.32
C VAL A 17 6.20 -16.03 -24.54
N ALA A 18 5.51 -16.45 -23.48
CA ALA A 18 4.21 -17.09 -23.60
C ALA A 18 3.27 -16.20 -24.44
N THR A 19 2.62 -16.76 -25.47
CA THR A 19 1.87 -15.99 -26.46
C THR A 19 0.75 -15.15 -25.84
N VAL A 20 0.15 -15.63 -24.74
CA VAL A 20 -0.86 -14.89 -23.97
C VAL A 20 -0.29 -13.61 -23.35
N LEU A 21 0.89 -13.67 -22.75
CA LEU A 21 1.57 -12.53 -22.15
C LEU A 21 2.06 -11.56 -23.24
N HIS A 22 2.66 -12.09 -24.31
CA HIS A 22 3.08 -11.28 -25.46
C HIS A 22 1.89 -10.49 -26.03
N SER A 23 0.78 -11.17 -26.30
CA SER A 23 -0.44 -10.56 -26.85
C SER A 23 -1.08 -9.55 -25.90
N PHE A 24 -1.06 -9.81 -24.59
CA PHE A 24 -1.52 -8.85 -23.60
C PHE A 24 -0.67 -7.57 -23.61
N ILE A 25 0.66 -7.71 -23.63
CA ILE A 25 1.57 -6.56 -23.65
C ILE A 25 1.36 -5.72 -24.92
N GLU A 26 1.38 -6.36 -26.10
CA GLU A 26 1.22 -5.68 -27.40
C GLU A 26 -0.14 -5.00 -27.55
N ASN A 27 -1.22 -5.67 -27.16
CA ASN A 27 -2.57 -5.22 -27.49
C ASN A 27 -3.26 -4.43 -26.37
N LYS A 28 -2.77 -4.52 -25.13
CA LYS A 28 -3.42 -3.90 -23.96
C LYS A 28 -2.49 -2.98 -23.17
N VAL A 29 -1.21 -3.32 -23.03
CA VAL A 29 -0.27 -2.53 -22.22
C VAL A 29 0.36 -1.40 -23.02
N LEU A 30 1.02 -1.70 -24.14
CA LEU A 30 1.77 -0.72 -24.92
C LEU A 30 0.92 0.38 -25.60
N PRO A 31 -0.29 0.11 -26.12
CA PRO A 31 -1.08 1.13 -26.81
C PRO A 31 -1.38 2.32 -25.89
N GLY A 32 -1.04 3.54 -26.33
CA GLY A 32 -1.24 4.77 -25.54
C GLY A 32 -0.07 5.16 -24.62
N THR A 33 0.95 4.30 -24.46
CA THR A 33 2.13 4.61 -23.63
C THR A 33 3.17 5.49 -24.33
N GLY A 34 3.13 5.56 -25.67
CA GLY A 34 4.16 6.19 -26.49
C GLY A 34 5.42 5.34 -26.71
N VAL A 35 5.49 4.12 -26.14
CA VAL A 35 6.61 3.20 -26.32
C VAL A 35 6.34 2.28 -27.52
N ALA A 36 7.25 2.29 -28.51
CA ALA A 36 7.15 1.40 -29.66
C ALA A 36 7.44 -0.07 -29.27
N PRO A 37 6.65 -1.06 -29.75
CA PRO A 37 6.87 -2.47 -29.41
C PRO A 37 8.28 -2.99 -29.65
N ALA A 38 8.88 -2.66 -30.80
CA ALA A 38 10.24 -3.07 -31.13
C ALA A 38 11.27 -2.50 -30.13
N ALA A 39 11.09 -1.26 -29.66
CA ALA A 39 11.97 -0.66 -28.67
C ALA A 39 11.77 -1.29 -27.28
N PHE A 40 10.52 -1.56 -26.90
CA PHE A 40 10.17 -2.25 -25.65
C PHE A 40 10.85 -3.62 -25.57
N TRP A 41 10.62 -4.50 -26.54
CA TRP A 41 11.14 -5.87 -26.48
C TRP A 41 12.66 -5.93 -26.58
N LYS A 42 13.28 -5.07 -27.39
CA LYS A 42 14.74 -4.95 -27.46
C LYS A 42 15.33 -4.52 -26.11
N GLY A 43 14.69 -3.55 -25.45
CA GLY A 43 15.10 -3.09 -24.13
C GLY A 43 14.92 -4.17 -23.07
N PHE A 44 13.79 -4.88 -23.10
CA PHE A 44 13.48 -5.95 -22.15
C PHE A 44 14.51 -7.10 -22.27
N ASP A 45 14.77 -7.56 -23.49
CA ASP A 45 15.82 -8.54 -23.79
C ASP A 45 17.20 -8.10 -23.26
N ALA A 46 17.57 -6.83 -23.47
CA ALA A 46 18.84 -6.30 -22.98
C ALA A 46 18.93 -6.26 -21.43
N ILE A 47 17.83 -5.90 -20.75
CA ILE A 47 17.78 -5.91 -19.28
C ILE A 47 17.98 -7.33 -18.75
N VAL A 48 17.25 -8.31 -19.29
CA VAL A 48 17.34 -9.71 -18.85
C VAL A 48 18.75 -10.24 -19.07
N ALA A 49 19.33 -10.02 -20.25
CA ALA A 49 20.67 -10.52 -20.58
C ALA A 49 21.80 -9.92 -19.72
N ASP A 50 21.61 -8.73 -19.16
CA ASP A 50 22.62 -8.09 -18.31
C ASP A 50 22.42 -8.38 -16.82
N LEU A 51 21.17 -8.50 -16.36
CA LEU A 51 20.84 -8.55 -14.94
C LEU A 51 20.51 -9.94 -14.42
N ALA A 52 20.12 -10.89 -15.26
CA ALA A 52 19.72 -12.21 -14.79
C ALA A 52 20.88 -12.98 -14.13
N LEU A 53 22.08 -12.95 -14.71
CA LEU A 53 23.28 -13.56 -14.10
C LEU A 53 23.68 -12.87 -12.80
N LYS A 54 23.50 -11.54 -12.69
CA LYS A 54 23.73 -10.82 -11.42
C LYS A 54 22.74 -11.27 -10.34
N ASN A 55 21.47 -11.48 -10.70
CA ASN A 55 20.47 -12.01 -9.78
C ASN A 55 20.88 -13.41 -9.28
N ILE A 56 21.23 -14.32 -10.19
CA ILE A 56 21.70 -15.68 -9.85
C ILE A 56 22.90 -15.62 -8.88
N ALA A 57 23.87 -14.73 -9.12
CA ALA A 57 25.01 -14.55 -8.24
C ALA A 57 24.63 -14.03 -6.84
N LEU A 58 23.63 -13.15 -6.74
CA LEU A 58 23.12 -12.67 -5.45
C LEU A 58 22.43 -13.79 -4.66
N LEU A 59 21.69 -14.68 -5.33
CA LEU A 59 21.07 -15.84 -4.70
C LEU A 59 22.13 -16.84 -4.21
N ALA A 60 23.15 -17.12 -5.02
CA ALA A 60 24.28 -17.96 -4.60
C ALA A 60 25.03 -17.38 -3.38
N GLU A 61 25.08 -16.05 -3.26
CA GLU A 61 25.65 -15.39 -2.08
C GLU A 61 24.78 -15.56 -0.83
N ARG A 62 23.45 -15.69 -0.96
CA ARG A 62 22.58 -16.07 0.16
C ARG A 62 22.95 -17.47 0.65
N ASP A 63 23.08 -18.43 -0.27
CA ASP A 63 23.40 -19.82 0.05
C ASP A 63 24.77 -19.96 0.70
N ARG A 64 25.79 -19.26 0.17
CA ARG A 64 27.14 -19.26 0.75
C ARG A 64 27.12 -18.79 2.21
N LEU A 65 26.45 -17.67 2.48
CA LEU A 65 26.38 -17.12 3.84
C LEU A 65 25.58 -18.03 4.78
N GLN A 66 24.49 -18.62 4.32
CA GLN A 66 23.74 -19.57 5.13
C GLN A 66 24.58 -20.80 5.48
N ALA A 67 25.36 -21.33 4.52
CA ALA A 67 26.27 -22.44 4.78
C ALA A 67 27.36 -22.09 5.82
N GLU A 68 27.88 -20.86 5.79
CA GLU A 68 28.84 -20.40 6.80
C GLU A 68 28.19 -20.21 8.18
N LEU A 69 26.97 -19.68 8.24
CA LEU A 69 26.18 -19.58 9.47
C LEU A 69 25.87 -20.95 10.07
N ASP A 70 25.46 -21.91 9.23
CA ASP A 70 25.20 -23.29 9.62
C ASP A 70 26.44 -23.94 10.21
N ALA A 71 27.59 -23.81 9.54
CA ALA A 71 28.87 -24.34 10.02
C ALA A 71 29.29 -23.70 11.36
N TRP A 72 29.08 -22.39 11.53
CA TRP A 72 29.38 -21.72 12.79
C TRP A 72 28.50 -22.24 13.93
N HIS A 73 27.19 -22.39 13.70
CA HIS A 73 26.25 -22.85 14.72
C HIS A 73 26.41 -24.34 15.05
N GLN A 74 26.78 -25.19 14.09
CA GLN A 74 27.13 -26.59 14.35
C GLN A 74 28.37 -26.71 15.25
N ALA A 75 29.36 -25.82 15.07
CA ALA A 75 30.55 -25.76 15.92
C ALA A 75 30.27 -25.10 17.29
N ASN A 76 29.20 -24.32 17.41
CA ASN A 76 28.83 -23.55 18.61
C ASN A 76 27.33 -23.74 18.92
N PRO A 77 26.90 -24.95 19.31
CA PRO A 77 25.49 -25.25 19.51
C PRO A 77 24.91 -24.52 20.72
N GLY A 78 23.63 -24.16 20.62
CA GLY A 78 22.89 -23.46 21.66
C GLY A 78 23.02 -21.93 21.57
N PRO A 79 22.65 -21.23 22.66
CA PRO A 79 22.81 -19.78 22.74
C PRO A 79 24.26 -19.34 22.56
N ILE A 80 24.46 -18.22 21.86
CA ILE A 80 25.79 -17.63 21.62
C ILE A 80 26.42 -17.21 22.96
N ALA A 81 27.45 -17.94 23.40
CA ALA A 81 28.18 -17.65 24.63
C ALA A 81 29.17 -16.49 24.48
N ASP A 82 29.81 -16.37 23.31
CA ASP A 82 30.76 -15.29 22.97
C ASP A 82 30.18 -14.43 21.85
N MET A 83 29.42 -13.40 22.24
CA MET A 83 28.81 -12.45 21.30
C MET A 83 29.83 -11.63 20.51
N PRO A 84 30.94 -11.12 21.12
CA PRO A 84 32.04 -10.51 20.37
C PRO A 84 32.60 -11.40 19.25
N ALA A 85 32.86 -12.68 19.52
CA ALA A 85 33.36 -13.62 18.52
C ALA A 85 32.34 -13.89 17.40
N TYR A 86 31.07 -14.08 17.74
CA TYR A 86 30.01 -14.25 16.74
C TYR A 86 29.88 -13.01 15.85
N ARG A 87 29.93 -11.80 16.42
CA ARG A 87 29.92 -10.55 15.66
C ARG A 87 31.11 -10.44 14.71
N ALA A 88 32.32 -10.71 15.21
CA ALA A 88 33.54 -10.68 14.39
C ALA A 88 33.47 -11.68 13.23
N PHE A 89 32.87 -12.85 13.47
CA PHE A 89 32.58 -13.83 12.41
C PHE A 89 31.62 -13.26 11.36
N LEU A 90 30.47 -12.68 11.76
CA LEU A 90 29.53 -12.09 10.79
C LEU A 90 30.14 -10.95 9.97
N GLU A 91 31.04 -10.16 10.56
CA GLU A 91 31.79 -9.11 9.86
C GLU A 91 32.82 -9.74 8.88
N LYS A 92 33.56 -10.77 9.30
CA LYS A 92 34.55 -11.47 8.48
C LYS A 92 33.95 -12.09 7.21
N ILE A 93 32.76 -12.67 7.32
CA ILE A 93 32.10 -13.35 6.18
C ILE A 93 31.32 -12.40 5.26
N GLY A 94 31.22 -11.11 5.65
CA GLY A 94 30.47 -10.08 4.91
C GLY A 94 28.98 -10.06 5.17
N TYR A 95 28.48 -10.76 6.21
CA TYR A 95 27.06 -10.71 6.61
C TYR A 95 26.72 -9.37 7.27
N LEU A 96 27.59 -8.88 8.16
CA LEU A 96 27.55 -7.51 8.67
C LEU A 96 28.49 -6.64 7.85
N VAL A 97 27.96 -5.57 7.25
CA VAL A 97 28.74 -4.63 6.45
C VAL A 97 28.97 -3.31 7.19
N GLU A 98 29.91 -2.51 6.70
CA GLU A 98 30.15 -1.18 7.27
C GLU A 98 28.90 -0.29 7.17
N SER A 99 28.48 0.28 8.31
CA SER A 99 27.33 1.18 8.37
C SER A 99 27.70 2.59 7.92
N PRO A 100 27.06 3.15 6.87
CA PRO A 100 27.40 4.48 6.37
C PRO A 100 27.06 5.57 7.39
N LYS A 101 28.07 6.33 7.83
CA LYS A 101 27.93 7.33 8.91
C LYS A 101 26.93 8.44 8.58
N LYS A 102 26.91 8.93 7.34
CA LYS A 102 26.13 10.11 6.88
C LYS A 102 25.01 9.79 5.87
N ALA A 103 24.52 8.55 5.83
CA ALA A 103 23.44 8.19 4.90
C ALA A 103 22.22 9.12 5.08
N LYS A 104 21.81 9.76 3.98
CA LYS A 104 20.63 10.62 3.89
C LYS A 104 19.93 10.36 2.56
N ILE A 105 18.60 10.31 2.59
CA ILE A 105 17.81 10.13 1.38
C ILE A 105 17.68 11.45 0.61
N THR A 106 17.69 11.34 -0.70
CA THR A 106 17.53 12.44 -1.66
C THR A 106 16.22 12.32 -2.45
N THR A 107 15.39 11.32 -2.12
CA THR A 107 14.08 11.10 -2.72
C THR A 107 13.27 12.39 -2.80
N SER A 108 12.68 12.61 -3.98
CA SER A 108 11.83 13.76 -4.28
C SER A 108 10.61 13.30 -5.07
N ASN A 109 9.67 14.22 -5.33
CA ASN A 109 8.44 13.94 -6.07
C ASN A 109 7.56 12.87 -5.41
N VAL A 110 7.50 12.83 -4.08
CA VAL A 110 6.64 11.90 -3.35
C VAL A 110 5.29 12.56 -3.02
N ASP A 111 4.21 11.81 -3.20
CA ASP A 111 2.84 12.23 -2.94
C ASP A 111 2.59 12.45 -1.44
N ALA A 112 1.64 13.32 -1.12
CA ALA A 112 1.42 13.81 0.24
C ALA A 112 1.02 12.72 1.24
N GLU A 113 0.37 11.65 0.77
CA GLU A 113 -0.03 10.48 1.54
C GLU A 113 1.13 9.80 2.25
N LEU A 114 2.32 9.86 1.65
CA LEU A 114 3.54 9.24 2.17
C LEU A 114 4.42 10.30 2.83
N ALA A 115 4.65 11.41 2.13
CA ALA A 115 5.60 12.41 2.57
C ALA A 115 5.10 13.25 3.75
N LYS A 116 3.78 13.47 3.87
CA LYS A 116 3.21 14.51 4.77
C LYS A 116 2.12 14.01 5.71
N GLN A 117 1.42 12.94 5.35
CA GLN A 117 0.33 12.39 6.14
C GLN A 117 0.79 11.13 6.90
N ALA A 118 0.09 10.83 7.99
CA ALA A 118 0.22 9.56 8.69
C ALA A 118 -1.16 8.93 8.79
N GLY A 119 -1.32 7.70 8.29
CA GLY A 119 -2.60 7.02 8.27
C GLY A 119 -2.47 5.57 7.77
N PRO A 120 -3.58 4.82 7.78
CA PRO A 120 -3.60 3.42 7.38
C PRO A 120 -3.09 3.17 5.95
N GLN A 121 -2.41 2.04 5.79
CA GLN A 121 -2.07 1.44 4.50
C GLN A 121 -2.72 0.06 4.41
N LEU A 122 -3.41 -0.24 3.31
CA LEU A 122 -3.98 -1.56 3.05
C LEU A 122 -3.03 -2.42 2.20
N VAL A 123 -3.12 -3.73 2.33
CA VAL A 123 -2.49 -4.71 1.41
C VAL A 123 -3.59 -5.64 0.93
N VAL A 124 -3.72 -5.81 -0.38
CA VAL A 124 -4.76 -6.67 -0.97
C VAL A 124 -4.25 -7.48 -2.16
N PRO A 125 -4.75 -8.71 -2.36
CA PRO A 125 -4.33 -9.56 -3.47
C PRO A 125 -4.78 -8.98 -4.80
N VAL A 126 -3.83 -8.79 -5.72
CA VAL A 126 -4.12 -8.17 -7.03
C VAL A 126 -5.02 -9.03 -7.91
N LEU A 127 -5.03 -10.36 -7.73
CA LEU A 127 -5.87 -11.28 -8.50
C LEU A 127 -7.38 -11.09 -8.26
N ASN A 128 -7.76 -10.49 -7.13
CA ASN A 128 -9.16 -10.27 -6.78
C ASN A 128 -9.57 -8.83 -7.11
N ALA A 129 -10.18 -8.62 -8.28
CA ALA A 129 -10.62 -7.31 -8.76
C ALA A 129 -11.56 -6.60 -7.77
N ARG A 130 -12.46 -7.34 -7.10
CA ARG A 130 -13.34 -6.80 -6.06
C ARG A 130 -12.58 -6.21 -4.89
N TYR A 131 -11.57 -6.92 -4.40
CA TYR A 131 -10.76 -6.48 -3.28
C TYR A 131 -9.88 -5.31 -3.67
N ALA A 132 -9.25 -5.35 -4.86
CA ALA A 132 -8.49 -4.24 -5.41
C ALA A 132 -9.34 -2.97 -5.53
N LEU A 133 -10.57 -3.09 -6.05
CA LEU A 133 -11.50 -1.98 -6.23
C LEU A 133 -11.98 -1.41 -4.88
N ASN A 134 -12.36 -2.28 -3.95
CA ASN A 134 -12.76 -1.84 -2.61
C ASN A 134 -11.61 -1.14 -1.89
N ALA A 135 -10.38 -1.64 -2.01
CA ALA A 135 -9.22 -1.05 -1.36
C ALA A 135 -8.78 0.28 -2.00
N ALA A 136 -8.93 0.41 -3.33
CA ALA A 136 -8.74 1.70 -4.00
C ALA A 136 -9.77 2.74 -3.52
N ASN A 137 -11.02 2.31 -3.30
CA ASN A 137 -12.11 3.18 -2.82
C ASN A 137 -12.11 3.38 -1.29
N ALA A 138 -11.27 2.66 -0.54
CA ALA A 138 -11.24 2.69 0.93
C ALA A 138 -10.60 3.96 1.53
N ARG A 139 -10.16 4.92 0.71
CA ARG A 139 -9.68 6.22 1.18
C ARG A 139 -10.72 6.96 1.99
N TRP A 140 -11.99 6.78 1.69
CA TRP A 140 -13.10 7.39 2.43
C TRP A 140 -14.06 6.30 2.91
N GLY A 141 -14.13 6.13 4.24
CA GLY A 141 -14.93 5.08 4.88
C GLY A 141 -15.97 5.67 5.83
N SER A 142 -17.19 5.12 5.80
CA SER A 142 -18.23 5.43 6.78
C SER A 142 -17.82 4.93 8.17
N LEU A 143 -17.68 5.83 9.14
CA LEU A 143 -17.46 5.43 10.53
C LEU A 143 -18.72 4.75 11.10
N TYR A 144 -19.92 5.17 10.67
CA TYR A 144 -21.15 4.57 11.16
C TYR A 144 -21.24 3.11 10.75
N ASP A 145 -20.99 2.79 9.47
CA ASP A 145 -20.99 1.41 8.97
C ASP A 145 -19.91 0.57 9.67
N ALA A 146 -18.71 1.13 9.85
CA ALA A 146 -17.61 0.43 10.52
C ALA A 146 -17.96 0.10 11.98
N LEU A 147 -18.48 1.06 12.75
CA LEU A 147 -18.88 0.84 14.15
C LEU A 147 -20.09 -0.09 14.28
N TYR A 148 -21.07 0.06 13.38
CA TYR A 148 -22.28 -0.76 13.41
C TYR A 148 -21.96 -2.21 13.04
N GLY A 149 -21.16 -2.43 12.00
CA GLY A 149 -20.87 -3.74 11.43
C GLY A 149 -19.84 -4.58 12.20
N THR A 150 -19.04 -3.96 13.07
CA THR A 150 -17.97 -4.63 13.84
C THR A 150 -18.38 -4.88 15.29
N ASP A 151 -17.50 -5.52 16.06
CA ASP A 151 -17.63 -5.79 17.49
C ASP A 151 -17.16 -4.62 18.38
N VAL A 152 -16.69 -3.51 17.80
CA VAL A 152 -16.32 -2.27 18.54
C VAL A 152 -17.46 -1.81 19.44
N ILE A 153 -18.71 -1.94 18.97
CA ILE A 153 -19.89 -1.78 19.80
C ILE A 153 -20.41 -3.16 20.17
N ALA A 154 -20.36 -3.48 21.46
CA ALA A 154 -20.92 -4.71 22.00
C ALA A 154 -22.40 -4.88 21.64
N GLU A 155 -22.80 -6.11 21.33
CA GLU A 155 -24.18 -6.49 20.99
C GLU A 155 -25.06 -6.70 22.24
N ASP A 156 -24.51 -6.47 23.43
CA ASP A 156 -25.20 -6.64 24.70
C ASP A 156 -26.35 -5.65 24.91
N LYS A 157 -27.23 -5.98 25.87
CA LYS A 157 -28.31 -5.11 26.33
C LYS A 157 -29.22 -4.64 25.18
N GLY A 158 -29.54 -5.50 24.21
CA GLY A 158 -30.42 -5.16 23.09
C GLY A 158 -29.74 -4.36 21.97
N CYS A 159 -28.41 -4.42 21.84
CA CYS A 159 -27.64 -3.72 20.82
C CYS A 159 -27.16 -4.65 19.69
N GLU A 160 -27.89 -5.74 19.46
CA GLU A 160 -27.63 -6.69 18.38
C GLU A 160 -27.68 -5.98 17.02
N LYS A 161 -26.89 -6.45 16.05
CA LYS A 161 -26.82 -5.85 14.71
C LYS A 161 -28.14 -5.91 13.96
N THR A 162 -28.92 -6.96 14.18
CA THR A 162 -30.25 -7.13 13.59
C THR A 162 -31.26 -7.41 14.69
N ILE A 163 -32.51 -7.02 14.44
CA ILE A 163 -33.62 -7.27 15.38
C ILE A 163 -34.74 -8.00 14.68
N GLN A 164 -35.52 -8.78 15.43
CA GLN A 164 -36.74 -9.40 14.93
C GLN A 164 -37.92 -8.43 15.13
N LYS A 165 -38.66 -8.16 14.05
CA LYS A 165 -39.90 -7.39 14.11
C LYS A 165 -40.96 -8.09 13.27
N ASN A 166 -42.07 -8.47 13.90
CA ASN A 166 -43.19 -9.18 13.26
C ASN A 166 -42.75 -10.43 12.47
N GLY A 167 -41.85 -11.23 13.05
CA GLY A 167 -41.31 -12.45 12.42
C GLY A 167 -40.33 -12.20 11.27
N LYS A 168 -39.87 -10.95 11.06
CA LYS A 168 -38.89 -10.58 10.03
C LYS A 168 -37.62 -10.00 10.66
N THR A 169 -36.48 -10.40 10.14
CA THR A 169 -35.18 -9.78 10.45
C THR A 169 -35.15 -8.36 9.87
N VAL A 170 -35.03 -7.36 10.73
CA VAL A 170 -34.81 -5.95 10.38
C VAL A 170 -33.33 -5.64 10.50
N GLY A 171 -32.75 -5.09 9.43
CA GLY A 171 -31.31 -4.83 9.34
C GLY A 171 -30.77 -3.68 10.20
N TYR A 172 -31.64 -2.82 10.75
CA TYR A 172 -31.25 -1.67 11.58
C TYR A 172 -31.91 -1.71 12.96
N ASN A 173 -31.07 -1.73 14.00
CA ASN A 173 -31.41 -1.63 15.41
C ASN A 173 -31.17 -0.19 15.89
N PRO A 174 -32.22 0.61 16.16
CA PRO A 174 -32.07 1.98 16.63
C PRO A 174 -31.28 2.11 17.94
N LYS A 175 -31.31 1.10 18.82
CA LYS A 175 -30.58 1.12 20.09
C LYS A 175 -29.07 1.02 19.85
N ARG A 176 -28.65 0.13 18.93
CA ARG A 176 -27.26 0.06 18.46
C ARG A 176 -26.86 1.34 17.72
N GLY A 177 -27.73 1.83 16.83
CA GLY A 177 -27.50 3.07 16.08
C GLY A 177 -27.27 4.30 16.97
N ALA A 178 -27.99 4.42 18.09
CA ALA A 178 -27.77 5.48 19.07
C ALA A 178 -26.36 5.42 19.69
N LYS A 179 -25.84 4.21 20.00
CA LYS A 179 -24.45 4.03 20.47
C LYS A 179 -23.43 4.42 19.39
N VAL A 180 -23.70 4.09 18.12
CA VAL A 180 -22.86 4.50 16.98
C VAL A 180 -22.77 6.01 16.87
N ILE A 181 -23.93 6.69 16.87
CA ILE A 181 -24.01 8.16 16.76
C ILE A 181 -23.26 8.80 17.93
N ALA A 182 -23.51 8.36 19.17
CA ALA A 182 -22.83 8.88 20.34
C ALA A 182 -21.31 8.72 20.25
N TYR A 183 -20.82 7.56 19.82
CA TYR A 183 -19.40 7.31 19.61
C TYR A 183 -18.81 8.30 18.59
N ALA A 184 -19.47 8.50 17.45
CA ALA A 184 -19.02 9.42 16.42
C ALA A 184 -19.02 10.89 16.88
N ARG A 185 -19.99 11.30 17.69
CA ARG A 185 -19.99 12.63 18.33
C ARG A 185 -18.78 12.81 19.25
N HIS A 186 -18.42 11.80 20.03
CA HIS A 186 -17.22 11.83 20.85
C HIS A 186 -15.91 11.75 20.03
N VAL A 187 -15.93 11.22 18.81
CA VAL A 187 -14.81 11.38 17.87
C VAL A 187 -14.69 12.84 17.45
N LEU A 188 -15.79 13.50 17.09
CA LEU A 188 -15.79 14.93 16.75
C LEU A 188 -15.32 15.79 17.92
N ASP A 189 -15.79 15.55 19.14
CA ASP A 189 -15.34 16.33 20.32
C ASP A 189 -13.83 16.21 20.57
N ARG A 190 -13.23 15.05 20.27
CA ARG A 190 -11.78 14.86 20.44
C ARG A 190 -10.96 15.43 19.30
N THR A 191 -11.50 15.42 18.08
CA THR A 191 -10.73 15.74 16.86
C THR A 191 -10.99 17.14 16.33
N ALA A 192 -12.19 17.69 16.52
CA ALA A 192 -12.59 19.02 16.13
C ALA A 192 -13.47 19.68 17.22
N PRO A 193 -12.92 19.86 18.44
CA PRO A 193 -13.69 20.32 19.60
C PRO A 193 -14.40 21.64 19.35
N LEU A 194 -15.58 21.79 19.95
CA LEU A 194 -16.28 23.08 20.01
C LEU A 194 -15.65 23.97 21.10
N ARG A 195 -15.68 25.29 20.91
CA ARG A 195 -15.18 26.25 21.89
C ARG A 195 -15.94 26.17 23.22
N LYS A 196 -17.22 25.86 23.15
CA LYS A 196 -18.15 25.61 24.26
C LYS A 196 -19.15 24.55 23.84
N GLY A 197 -19.52 23.65 24.76
CA GLY A 197 -20.45 22.56 24.52
C GLY A 197 -19.82 21.34 23.86
N SER A 198 -20.65 20.43 23.37
CA SER A 198 -20.26 19.18 22.72
C SER A 198 -21.03 18.98 21.42
N HIS A 199 -20.43 18.28 20.46
CA HIS A 199 -21.13 17.82 19.25
C HIS A 199 -22.31 16.89 19.56
N VAL A 200 -22.33 16.25 20.74
CA VAL A 200 -23.47 15.43 21.21
C VAL A 200 -24.76 16.26 21.24
N ASP A 201 -24.67 17.52 21.63
CA ASP A 201 -25.82 18.43 21.75
C ASP A 201 -26.10 19.22 20.46
N SER A 202 -25.44 18.88 19.34
CA SER A 202 -25.64 19.59 18.08
C SER A 202 -27.05 19.36 17.52
N VAL A 203 -27.70 20.45 17.12
CA VAL A 203 -29.02 20.45 16.46
C VAL A 203 -28.99 21.13 15.08
N GLY A 204 -27.84 21.61 14.64
CA GLY A 204 -27.63 22.09 13.28
C GLY A 204 -26.23 22.64 13.05
N TYR A 205 -25.78 22.53 11.80
CA TYR A 205 -24.49 23.04 11.33
C TYR A 205 -24.75 24.09 10.25
N ARG A 206 -24.00 25.20 10.25
CA ARG A 206 -24.04 26.24 9.21
C ARG A 206 -22.67 26.85 9.01
N ILE A 207 -22.40 27.32 7.81
CA ILE A 207 -21.23 28.16 7.50
C ILE A 207 -21.68 29.61 7.53
N LYS A 208 -21.10 30.39 8.46
CA LYS A 208 -21.39 31.83 8.63
C LYS A 208 -20.07 32.60 8.62
N ASP A 209 -19.96 33.58 7.73
CA ASP A 209 -18.77 34.41 7.56
C ASP A 209 -17.48 33.58 7.42
N GLY A 210 -17.60 32.47 6.66
CA GLY A 210 -16.54 31.49 6.43
C GLY A 210 -16.11 30.65 7.63
N LYS A 211 -16.91 30.61 8.70
CA LYS A 211 -16.68 29.81 9.91
C LYS A 211 -17.81 28.84 10.16
N LEU A 212 -17.51 27.71 10.80
CA LEU A 212 -18.51 26.77 11.25
C LEU A 212 -19.25 27.34 12.47
N SER A 213 -20.58 27.45 12.36
CA SER A 213 -21.49 27.76 13.44
C SER A 213 -22.33 26.52 13.75
N VAL A 214 -22.20 26.01 14.97
CA VAL A 214 -22.95 24.85 15.46
C VAL A 214 -24.03 25.32 16.43
N LYS A 215 -25.29 25.04 16.12
CA LYS A 215 -26.42 25.29 17.02
C LYS A 215 -26.52 24.13 18.01
N LEU A 216 -26.60 24.43 19.30
CA LEU A 216 -26.75 23.45 20.37
C LEU A 216 -28.20 23.36 20.85
N ALA A 217 -28.54 22.27 21.55
CA ALA A 217 -29.86 22.00 22.10
C ALA A 217 -30.34 23.07 23.11
N ASP A 218 -29.40 23.77 23.78
CA ASP A 218 -29.70 24.88 24.69
C ASP A 218 -30.06 26.20 23.96
N GLY A 219 -30.11 26.17 22.62
CA GLY A 219 -30.43 27.30 21.76
C GLY A 219 -29.24 28.20 21.42
N LYS A 220 -28.07 28.00 22.04
CA LYS A 220 -26.87 28.80 21.74
C LYS A 220 -26.18 28.32 20.47
N ASN A 221 -25.43 29.22 19.85
CA ASN A 221 -24.49 28.88 18.79
C ASN A 221 -23.07 28.89 19.34
N THR A 222 -22.25 27.96 18.87
CA THR A 222 -20.82 27.84 19.18
C THR A 222 -20.02 27.67 17.90
N SER A 223 -18.70 27.76 18.00
CA SER A 223 -17.76 27.52 16.90
C SER A 223 -16.82 26.38 17.25
N LEU A 224 -16.01 25.93 16.29
CA LEU A 224 -14.82 25.13 16.59
C LEU A 224 -13.90 25.92 17.54
N ALA A 225 -13.17 25.20 18.40
CA ALA A 225 -12.12 25.75 19.25
C ALA A 225 -10.95 26.25 18.40
N ASP A 226 -10.60 25.50 17.35
CA ASP A 226 -9.72 25.94 16.28
C ASP A 226 -10.51 26.08 14.97
N ALA A 227 -10.67 27.32 14.51
CA ALA A 227 -11.41 27.62 13.29
C ALA A 227 -10.69 27.13 12.02
N ALA A 228 -9.38 26.91 12.06
CA ALA A 228 -8.60 26.43 10.91
C ALA A 228 -8.92 24.97 10.55
N GLN A 229 -9.58 24.24 11.44
CA GLN A 229 -10.00 22.86 11.18
C GLN A 229 -11.14 22.76 10.17
N LEU A 230 -11.89 23.84 9.90
CA LEU A 230 -12.87 23.86 8.82
C LEU A 230 -12.15 24.00 7.48
N VAL A 231 -12.31 23.01 6.60
CA VAL A 231 -11.72 23.00 5.26
C VAL A 231 -12.73 23.48 4.21
N GLY A 232 -13.97 23.03 4.32
CA GLY A 232 -15.01 23.33 3.33
C GLY A 232 -16.35 22.69 3.66
N TYR A 233 -17.28 22.75 2.72
CA TYR A 233 -18.64 22.23 2.85
C TYR A 233 -19.22 21.86 1.48
N GLN A 234 -20.33 21.14 1.47
CA GLN A 234 -21.18 20.96 0.28
C GLN A 234 -22.59 21.48 0.57
N GLY A 235 -23.34 21.75 -0.50
CA GLY A 235 -24.67 22.35 -0.41
C GLY A 235 -24.62 23.84 -0.09
N GLU A 236 -25.71 24.35 0.48
CA GLU A 236 -25.85 25.77 0.83
C GLU A 236 -25.17 26.09 2.16
N ALA A 237 -24.49 27.23 2.27
CA ALA A 237 -23.80 27.61 3.52
C ALA A 237 -24.75 27.65 4.73
N LYS A 238 -26.01 28.05 4.53
CA LYS A 238 -27.04 28.12 5.58
C LYS A 238 -27.63 26.78 5.99
N ASP A 239 -27.45 25.74 5.17
CA ASP A 239 -27.99 24.39 5.35
C ASP A 239 -27.11 23.38 4.58
N PRO A 240 -25.86 23.16 5.03
CA PRO A 240 -24.89 22.37 4.30
C PRO A 240 -25.27 20.89 4.32
N THR A 241 -25.07 20.21 3.19
CA THR A 241 -25.23 18.74 3.10
C THR A 241 -24.00 18.00 3.58
N SER A 242 -22.87 18.68 3.70
CA SER A 242 -21.63 18.15 4.29
C SER A 242 -20.78 19.27 4.89
N VAL A 243 -20.08 18.95 5.98
CA VAL A 243 -19.06 19.82 6.60
C VAL A 243 -17.73 19.05 6.65
N LEU A 244 -16.74 19.55 5.93
CA LEU A 244 -15.41 18.96 5.83
C LEU A 244 -14.45 19.59 6.85
N LEU A 245 -13.90 18.75 7.70
CA LEU A 245 -12.97 19.10 8.77
C LEU A 245 -11.61 18.42 8.56
N VAL A 246 -10.58 18.91 9.25
CA VAL A 246 -9.25 18.29 9.28
C VAL A 246 -8.68 18.23 10.69
N HIS A 247 -8.02 17.12 11.02
CA HIS A 247 -7.28 16.90 12.26
C HIS A 247 -6.04 16.04 11.99
N ASN A 248 -4.87 16.47 12.45
CA ASN A 248 -3.58 15.78 12.21
C ASN A 248 -3.31 15.44 10.73
N GLY A 249 -3.80 16.26 9.80
CA GLY A 249 -3.64 16.06 8.36
C GLY A 249 -4.60 15.04 7.75
N LEU A 250 -5.54 14.49 8.52
CA LEU A 250 -6.61 13.59 8.06
C LEU A 250 -7.96 14.30 8.09
N HIS A 251 -8.80 14.04 7.09
CA HIS A 251 -10.09 14.68 6.97
C HIS A 251 -11.22 13.88 7.62
N LEU A 252 -12.20 14.61 8.15
CA LEU A 252 -13.46 14.09 8.65
C LEU A 252 -14.60 14.84 7.95
N ASP A 253 -15.59 14.11 7.44
CA ASP A 253 -16.68 14.67 6.67
C ASP A 253 -18.02 14.33 7.32
N ILE A 254 -18.63 15.34 7.95
CA ILE A 254 -19.95 15.22 8.59
C ILE A 254 -21.00 15.25 7.50
N GLN A 255 -21.68 14.13 7.25
CA GLN A 255 -22.75 14.03 6.25
C GLN A 255 -24.09 14.41 6.89
N ILE A 256 -24.82 15.33 6.25
CA ILE A 256 -26.10 15.85 6.76
C ILE A 256 -27.17 15.59 5.70
N ASP A 257 -28.08 14.69 6.02
CA ASP A 257 -29.21 14.35 5.16
C ASP A 257 -30.40 13.83 5.99
N ARG A 258 -31.37 14.73 6.20
CA ARG A 258 -32.61 14.46 6.95
C ARG A 258 -33.57 13.51 6.22
N SER A 259 -33.35 13.20 4.95
CA SER A 259 -34.18 12.24 4.21
C SER A 259 -33.82 10.78 4.53
N THR A 260 -32.61 10.54 5.06
CA THR A 260 -32.16 9.20 5.44
C THR A 260 -32.82 8.72 6.74
N THR A 261 -32.92 7.40 6.91
CA THR A 261 -33.46 6.78 8.14
C THR A 261 -32.74 7.23 9.42
N ILE A 262 -31.43 7.49 9.33
CA ILE A 262 -30.60 7.92 10.46
C ILE A 262 -30.72 9.43 10.65
N GLY A 263 -30.46 10.23 9.61
CA GLY A 263 -30.49 11.69 9.69
C GLY A 263 -31.87 12.26 10.02
N ALA A 264 -32.96 11.59 9.64
CA ALA A 264 -34.32 11.98 10.05
C ALA A 264 -34.52 11.98 11.57
N LYS A 265 -33.75 11.16 12.31
CA LYS A 265 -33.85 11.01 13.77
C LYS A 265 -32.72 11.72 14.52
N ASP A 266 -31.68 12.17 13.83
CA ASP A 266 -30.61 12.96 14.42
C ASP A 266 -31.05 14.43 14.52
N PRO A 267 -30.95 15.08 15.69
CA PRO A 267 -31.37 16.47 15.87
C PRO A 267 -30.69 17.45 14.90
N ALA A 268 -29.43 17.23 14.52
CA ALA A 268 -28.70 18.02 13.55
C ALA A 268 -28.85 17.54 12.10
N GLY A 269 -29.58 16.45 11.86
CA GLY A 269 -29.76 15.87 10.54
C GLY A 269 -28.59 15.00 10.07
N VAL A 270 -27.65 14.66 10.94
CA VAL A 270 -26.44 13.93 10.55
C VAL A 270 -26.78 12.48 10.24
N SER A 271 -26.41 12.05 9.04
CA SER A 271 -26.63 10.70 8.53
C SER A 271 -25.40 9.81 8.68
N ASP A 272 -24.20 10.38 8.68
CA ASP A 272 -22.92 9.66 8.82
C ASP A 272 -21.76 10.60 9.22
N LEU A 273 -20.65 10.00 9.64
CA LEU A 273 -19.33 10.62 9.71
C LEU A 273 -18.36 9.82 8.83
N VAL A 274 -17.96 10.38 7.69
CA VAL A 274 -17.03 9.72 6.76
C VAL A 274 -15.60 10.15 7.10
N LEU A 275 -14.71 9.18 7.27
CA LEU A 275 -13.31 9.40 7.60
C LEU A 275 -12.42 9.20 6.38
N GLU A 276 -11.43 10.07 6.24
CA GLU A 276 -10.26 9.77 5.43
C GLU A 276 -9.45 8.67 6.13
N ALA A 277 -9.32 7.50 5.49
CA ALA A 277 -8.85 6.26 6.10
C ALA A 277 -7.64 5.68 5.37
N ALA A 278 -7.83 4.76 4.42
CA ALA A 278 -6.72 4.13 3.71
C ALA A 278 -6.02 5.15 2.79
N LEU A 279 -4.93 5.74 3.28
CA LEU A 279 -4.19 6.75 2.53
C LEU A 279 -3.49 6.13 1.33
N SER A 280 -2.94 4.93 1.53
CA SER A 280 -2.30 4.14 0.48
C SER A 280 -2.73 2.67 0.54
N THR A 281 -2.59 1.99 -0.59
CA THR A 281 -2.95 0.59 -0.76
C THR A 281 -1.88 -0.09 -1.61
N ILE A 282 -1.38 -1.23 -1.14
CA ILE A 282 -0.49 -2.12 -1.88
C ILE A 282 -1.35 -3.17 -2.59
N LEU A 283 -1.35 -3.16 -3.92
CA LEU A 283 -1.81 -4.29 -4.72
C LEU A 283 -0.69 -5.31 -4.81
N ASP A 284 -0.97 -6.52 -4.37
CA ASP A 284 0.06 -7.49 -4.06
C ASP A 284 0.15 -8.59 -5.12
N LEU A 285 1.33 -8.71 -5.75
CA LEU A 285 1.72 -9.80 -6.66
C LEU A 285 2.49 -10.92 -5.94
N GLU A 286 2.72 -10.80 -4.64
CA GLU A 286 3.58 -11.69 -3.86
C GLU A 286 2.76 -12.52 -2.87
N ASP A 287 2.94 -12.36 -1.55
CA ASP A 287 2.53 -13.38 -0.57
C ASP A 287 1.02 -13.64 -0.45
N SER A 288 0.15 -12.72 -0.90
CA SER A 288 -1.30 -12.91 -0.83
C SER A 288 -1.94 -13.53 -2.08
N VAL A 289 -1.14 -13.90 -3.09
CA VAL A 289 -1.62 -14.48 -4.35
C VAL A 289 -0.86 -15.77 -4.72
N ALA A 290 -1.50 -16.60 -5.53
CA ALA A 290 -0.86 -17.76 -6.17
C ALA A 290 -0.78 -17.46 -7.67
N VAL A 291 0.43 -17.21 -8.16
CA VAL A 291 0.68 -16.76 -9.52
C VAL A 291 1.86 -17.57 -10.06
N VAL A 292 1.58 -18.64 -10.81
CA VAL A 292 2.60 -19.66 -11.11
C VAL A 292 2.92 -19.79 -12.59
N ASP A 293 2.14 -19.16 -13.47
CA ASP A 293 2.34 -19.21 -14.91
C ASP A 293 1.93 -17.90 -15.62
N ALA A 294 1.97 -17.90 -16.96
CA ALA A 294 1.67 -16.73 -17.77
C ALA A 294 0.21 -16.25 -17.67
N ASP A 295 -0.75 -17.16 -17.50
CA ASP A 295 -2.17 -16.80 -17.44
C ASP A 295 -2.45 -16.07 -16.12
N ASP A 296 -1.89 -16.56 -15.02
CA ASP A 296 -1.96 -15.87 -13.72
C ASP A 296 -1.28 -14.50 -13.77
N LYS A 297 -0.08 -14.39 -14.39
CA LYS A 297 0.61 -13.10 -14.55
C LYS A 297 -0.24 -12.13 -15.36
N VAL A 298 -0.86 -12.57 -16.44
CA VAL A 298 -1.72 -11.72 -17.28
C VAL A 298 -2.96 -11.26 -16.52
N LEU A 299 -3.60 -12.12 -15.71
CA LEU A 299 -4.73 -11.71 -14.86
C LEU A 299 -4.30 -10.63 -13.85
N ALA A 300 -3.18 -10.87 -13.16
CA ALA A 300 -2.65 -9.95 -12.17
C ALA A 300 -2.29 -8.58 -12.78
N TYR A 301 -1.58 -8.59 -13.91
CA TYR A 301 -1.22 -7.38 -14.64
C TYR A 301 -2.45 -6.69 -15.26
N GLY A 302 -3.45 -7.44 -15.69
CA GLY A 302 -4.72 -6.91 -16.18
C GLY A 302 -5.45 -6.08 -15.12
N ASN A 303 -5.49 -6.56 -13.88
CA ASN A 303 -6.09 -5.80 -12.77
C ASN A 303 -5.28 -4.54 -12.42
N TRP A 304 -3.94 -4.62 -12.44
CA TRP A 304 -3.08 -3.43 -12.25
C TRP A 304 -3.30 -2.38 -13.35
N LEU A 305 -3.35 -2.83 -14.61
CA LEU A 305 -3.67 -1.97 -15.76
C LEU A 305 -5.06 -1.34 -15.62
N GLY A 306 -6.06 -2.10 -15.23
CA GLY A 306 -7.42 -1.60 -15.00
C GLY A 306 -7.49 -0.51 -13.92
N ILE A 307 -6.72 -0.65 -12.84
CA ILE A 307 -6.65 0.35 -11.77
C ILE A 307 -6.05 1.67 -12.30
N LEU A 308 -4.90 1.61 -12.97
CA LEU A 308 -4.23 2.81 -13.47
C LEU A 308 -4.95 3.45 -14.66
N ASN A 309 -5.68 2.65 -15.43
CA ASN A 309 -6.57 3.17 -16.46
C ASN A 309 -7.88 3.76 -15.91
N GLY A 310 -8.20 3.52 -14.63
CA GLY A 310 -9.48 3.93 -14.07
C GLY A 310 -10.67 3.10 -14.61
N THR A 311 -10.38 1.96 -15.23
CA THR A 311 -11.37 1.13 -15.96
C THR A 311 -11.72 -0.16 -15.23
N LEU A 312 -11.06 -0.48 -14.11
CA LEU A 312 -11.41 -1.67 -13.33
C LEU A 312 -12.84 -1.53 -12.79
N THR A 313 -13.68 -2.51 -13.12
CA THR A 313 -15.05 -2.60 -12.64
C THR A 313 -15.35 -4.02 -12.15
N GLU A 314 -16.35 -4.13 -11.28
CA GLU A 314 -16.85 -5.41 -10.78
C GLU A 314 -18.38 -5.36 -10.68
N GLU A 315 -19.06 -6.44 -11.08
CA GLU A 315 -20.48 -6.61 -10.80
C GLU A 315 -20.69 -7.06 -9.35
N VAL A 316 -21.53 -6.32 -8.61
CA VAL A 316 -21.87 -6.61 -7.22
C VAL A 316 -23.35 -6.91 -7.11
N SER A 317 -23.69 -8.11 -6.63
CA SER A 317 -25.06 -8.48 -6.27
C SER A 317 -25.31 -8.25 -4.78
N LYS A 318 -26.22 -7.33 -4.43
CA LYS A 318 -26.63 -7.07 -3.04
C LYS A 318 -28.15 -6.84 -2.98
N GLY A 319 -28.83 -7.59 -2.11
CA GLY A 319 -30.29 -7.44 -1.91
C GLY A 319 -31.14 -7.74 -3.15
N GLY A 320 -30.73 -8.73 -3.95
CA GLY A 320 -31.43 -9.13 -5.19
C GLY A 320 -31.23 -8.18 -6.38
N LYS A 321 -30.36 -7.16 -6.26
CA LYS A 321 -29.99 -6.26 -7.36
C LYS A 321 -28.51 -6.42 -7.70
N THR A 322 -28.18 -6.42 -8.99
CA THR A 322 -26.82 -6.38 -9.50
C THR A 322 -26.51 -4.98 -10.02
N PHE A 323 -25.35 -4.44 -9.66
CA PHE A 323 -24.86 -3.17 -10.17
C PHE A 323 -23.35 -3.22 -10.40
N THR A 324 -22.87 -2.48 -11.38
CA THR A 324 -21.45 -2.35 -11.68
C THR A 324 -20.83 -1.30 -10.76
N ARG A 325 -19.77 -1.67 -10.04
CA ARG A 325 -18.95 -0.76 -9.24
C ARG A 325 -17.69 -0.41 -10.01
N GLY A 326 -17.29 0.86 -9.98
CA GLY A 326 -16.01 1.35 -10.50
C GLY A 326 -15.25 2.16 -9.45
N LEU A 327 -14.15 2.78 -9.88
CA LEU A 327 -13.33 3.64 -9.02
C LEU A 327 -14.06 4.96 -8.72
N ASN A 328 -14.02 5.38 -7.45
CA ASN A 328 -14.64 6.62 -7.00
C ASN A 328 -13.94 7.84 -7.63
N ALA A 329 -14.71 8.85 -8.01
CA ALA A 329 -14.16 10.15 -8.42
C ALA A 329 -13.54 10.92 -7.23
N ASP A 330 -12.76 11.95 -7.52
CA ASP A 330 -12.32 12.90 -6.48
C ASP A 330 -13.50 13.62 -5.82
N ARG A 331 -13.35 13.95 -4.54
CA ARG A 331 -14.37 14.63 -3.74
C ARG A 331 -14.22 16.14 -3.88
N VAL A 332 -15.30 16.84 -4.18
CA VAL A 332 -15.30 18.28 -4.43
C VAL A 332 -16.15 19.00 -3.40
N TYR A 333 -15.61 20.05 -2.82
CA TYR A 333 -16.23 20.89 -1.79
C TYR A 333 -16.12 22.36 -2.17
N THR A 334 -17.02 23.17 -1.63
CA THR A 334 -16.88 24.62 -1.56
C THR A 334 -15.98 24.97 -0.38
N GLY A 335 -14.97 25.80 -0.62
CA GLY A 335 -14.07 26.30 0.41
C GLY A 335 -14.77 27.25 1.38
N THR A 336 -14.12 27.56 2.49
CA THR A 336 -14.71 28.37 3.57
C THR A 336 -15.14 29.77 3.14
N ASP A 337 -14.48 30.36 2.12
CA ASP A 337 -14.84 31.67 1.57
C ASP A 337 -16.05 31.66 0.62
N GLY A 338 -16.62 30.48 0.33
CA GLY A 338 -17.73 30.29 -0.59
C GLY A 338 -17.35 30.43 -2.07
N LYS A 339 -16.08 30.74 -2.39
CA LYS A 339 -15.62 31.08 -3.75
C LYS A 339 -14.70 30.01 -4.32
N LYS A 340 -13.80 29.46 -3.51
CA LYS A 340 -12.80 28.48 -3.97
C LYS A 340 -13.36 27.07 -3.93
N LYS A 341 -12.91 26.22 -4.86
CA LYS A 341 -13.14 24.77 -4.79
C LYS A 341 -12.03 24.11 -4.00
N VAL A 342 -12.39 23.17 -3.14
CA VAL A 342 -11.46 22.22 -2.50
C VAL A 342 -11.70 20.86 -3.14
N THR A 343 -10.64 20.25 -3.66
CA THR A 343 -10.69 18.92 -4.29
C THR A 343 -9.77 17.99 -3.52
N LEU A 344 -10.32 16.88 -3.04
CA LEU A 344 -9.58 15.84 -2.33
C LEU A 344 -9.61 14.54 -3.11
N HIS A 345 -8.53 13.78 -3.02
CA HIS A 345 -8.47 12.48 -3.68
C HIS A 345 -9.51 11.53 -3.12
N GLY A 346 -10.35 10.99 -4.02
CA GLY A 346 -11.42 10.07 -3.64
C GLY A 346 -10.95 8.63 -3.43
N ARG A 347 -9.67 8.34 -3.67
CA ARG A 347 -9.09 7.01 -3.76
C ARG A 347 -7.77 6.94 -3.00
N SER A 348 -7.39 5.72 -2.63
CA SER A 348 -6.12 5.41 -1.99
C SER A 348 -4.97 5.58 -2.99
N LEU A 349 -3.80 6.02 -2.52
CA LEU A 349 -2.59 6.03 -3.33
C LEU A 349 -2.13 4.58 -3.55
N MET A 350 -2.14 4.15 -4.80
CA MET A 350 -1.86 2.78 -5.19
C MET A 350 -0.35 2.53 -5.34
N PHE A 351 0.11 1.52 -4.63
CA PHE A 351 1.38 0.82 -4.80
C PHE A 351 1.13 -0.52 -5.49
N VAL A 352 2.17 -1.06 -6.09
CA VAL A 352 2.23 -2.47 -6.48
C VAL A 352 3.40 -3.13 -5.76
N ARG A 353 3.17 -4.25 -5.08
CA ARG A 353 4.26 -5.09 -4.54
C ARG A 353 4.61 -6.11 -5.60
N ASN A 354 5.76 -5.91 -6.23
CA ASN A 354 6.36 -6.90 -7.12
C ASN A 354 6.92 -8.05 -6.28
N VAL A 355 7.12 -9.23 -6.88
CA VAL A 355 7.82 -10.33 -6.17
C VAL A 355 9.27 -9.97 -5.89
N GLY A 356 9.92 -10.72 -4.99
CA GLY A 356 11.33 -10.57 -4.60
C GLY A 356 12.34 -10.97 -5.69
N HIS A 357 13.54 -11.39 -5.29
CA HIS A 357 14.60 -11.77 -6.23
C HIS A 357 14.67 -13.28 -6.53
N LEU A 358 14.04 -14.10 -5.69
CA LEU A 358 14.22 -15.55 -5.64
C LEU A 358 13.63 -16.30 -6.85
N MET A 359 12.32 -16.14 -7.09
CA MET A 359 11.59 -17.02 -7.99
C MET A 359 11.87 -16.71 -9.46
N THR A 360 11.85 -17.75 -10.28
CA THR A 360 11.70 -17.65 -11.74
C THR A 360 10.26 -17.91 -12.14
N ASN A 361 9.89 -17.58 -13.38
CA ASN A 361 8.55 -17.85 -13.89
C ASN A 361 8.60 -18.36 -15.35
N PRO A 362 7.84 -19.40 -15.71
CA PRO A 362 7.84 -19.96 -17.06
C PRO A 362 7.20 -19.05 -18.11
N ALA A 363 6.58 -17.93 -17.74
CA ALA A 363 5.96 -17.00 -18.69
C ALA A 363 6.93 -16.46 -19.74
N ILE A 364 8.24 -16.38 -19.42
CA ILE A 364 9.29 -16.08 -20.39
C ILE A 364 10.46 -17.03 -20.17
N LEU A 365 10.92 -17.66 -21.24
CA LEU A 365 12.26 -18.25 -21.27
C LEU A 365 13.23 -17.27 -21.93
N TYR A 366 14.48 -17.27 -21.52
CA TYR A 366 15.53 -16.50 -22.17
C TYR A 366 16.76 -17.36 -22.37
N THR A 367 17.47 -17.12 -23.47
CA THR A 367 18.81 -17.69 -23.69
C THR A 367 19.86 -16.72 -23.13
N ASP A 368 20.62 -17.17 -22.14
CA ASP A 368 21.66 -16.38 -21.49
C ASP A 368 22.91 -16.19 -22.38
N LYS A 369 23.90 -15.43 -21.89
CA LYS A 369 25.14 -15.15 -22.65
C LYS A 369 26.01 -16.40 -22.83
N GLN A 370 25.74 -17.47 -22.08
CA GLN A 370 26.41 -18.75 -22.15
C GLN A 370 25.69 -19.73 -23.09
N GLY A 371 24.51 -19.36 -23.60
CA GLY A 371 23.70 -20.17 -24.51
C GLY A 371 22.70 -21.08 -23.81
N GLU A 372 22.58 -21.02 -22.48
CA GLU A 372 21.60 -21.82 -21.73
C GLU A 372 20.23 -21.14 -21.74
N THR A 373 19.18 -21.95 -21.96
CA THR A 373 17.80 -21.47 -21.88
C THR A 373 17.26 -21.65 -20.46
N ARG A 374 16.78 -20.56 -19.85
CA ARG A 374 16.32 -20.53 -18.47
C ARG A 374 14.97 -19.81 -18.38
N GLU A 375 14.23 -20.07 -17.31
CA GLU A 375 13.09 -19.22 -16.94
C GLU A 375 13.56 -17.84 -16.51
N ILE A 376 12.78 -16.81 -16.81
CA ILE A 376 13.07 -15.44 -16.41
C ILE A 376 13.00 -15.29 -14.88
N PRO A 377 13.92 -14.54 -14.23
CA PRO A 377 13.72 -14.12 -12.85
C PRO A 377 12.45 -13.26 -12.75
N GLU A 378 11.48 -13.70 -11.96
CA GLU A 378 10.14 -13.13 -11.94
C GLU A 378 10.14 -11.67 -11.45
N GLY A 379 11.05 -11.33 -10.53
CA GLY A 379 11.23 -9.95 -10.08
C GLY A 379 11.68 -8.96 -11.19
N ILE A 380 12.37 -9.46 -12.23
CA ILE A 380 12.74 -8.65 -13.42
C ILE A 380 11.53 -8.51 -14.34
N LEU A 381 10.79 -9.61 -14.55
CA LEU A 381 9.53 -9.60 -15.32
C LEU A 381 8.55 -8.57 -14.74
N ASP A 382 8.31 -8.62 -13.42
CA ASP A 382 7.44 -7.67 -12.72
C ASP A 382 7.94 -6.24 -12.88
N ALA A 383 9.22 -5.97 -12.64
CA ALA A 383 9.76 -4.61 -12.72
C ALA A 383 9.52 -3.98 -14.10
N VAL A 384 9.70 -4.75 -15.18
CA VAL A 384 9.45 -4.28 -16.54
C VAL A 384 7.96 -4.05 -16.78
N VAL A 385 7.11 -5.06 -16.52
CA VAL A 385 5.70 -5.00 -16.91
C VAL A 385 4.92 -4.02 -16.03
N THR A 386 5.11 -4.03 -14.71
CA THR A 386 4.31 -3.17 -13.81
C THR A 386 4.68 -1.69 -13.96
N THR A 387 5.95 -1.37 -14.26
CA THR A 387 6.38 0.00 -14.56
C THR A 387 5.89 0.46 -15.94
N THR A 388 5.85 -0.42 -16.94
CA THR A 388 5.30 -0.08 -18.26
C THR A 388 3.81 0.23 -18.16
N ILE A 389 3.06 -0.55 -17.39
CA ILE A 389 1.65 -0.27 -17.09
C ILE A 389 1.49 1.10 -16.39
N ALA A 390 2.43 1.46 -15.50
CA ALA A 390 2.41 2.75 -14.80
C ALA A 390 2.52 3.99 -15.70
N LEU A 391 3.01 3.85 -16.94
CA LEU A 391 3.03 4.94 -17.91
C LEU A 391 1.63 5.53 -18.17
N HIS A 392 0.58 4.70 -18.09
CA HIS A 392 -0.81 5.13 -18.25
C HIS A 392 -1.26 6.13 -17.19
N ASP A 393 -0.76 6.04 -15.97
CA ASP A 393 -1.04 7.01 -14.92
C ASP A 393 -0.12 8.23 -15.01
N LEU A 394 1.15 8.03 -15.37
CA LEU A 394 2.11 9.13 -15.55
C LEU A 394 1.72 10.09 -16.68
N ALA A 395 1.04 9.59 -17.71
CA ALA A 395 0.47 10.41 -18.78
C ALA A 395 -0.73 11.27 -18.33
N ARG A 396 -1.32 10.99 -17.17
CA ARG A 396 -2.51 11.69 -16.68
C ARG A 396 -2.19 13.03 -16.06
N THR A 397 -3.03 13.99 -16.38
CA THR A 397 -2.96 15.37 -15.93
C THR A 397 -4.05 15.65 -14.89
N LYS A 398 -4.12 16.89 -14.41
CA LYS A 398 -5.20 17.34 -13.50
C LYS A 398 -6.59 17.37 -14.17
N LYS A 399 -6.65 17.19 -15.50
CA LYS A 399 -7.92 17.16 -16.25
C LYS A 399 -8.58 15.78 -16.19
N ASP A 400 -7.81 14.75 -15.93
CA ASP A 400 -8.28 13.38 -15.88
C ASP A 400 -8.98 13.10 -14.55
N ALA A 401 -10.19 12.53 -14.62
CA ALA A 401 -11.05 12.36 -13.45
C ALA A 401 -10.47 11.39 -12.41
N ILE A 402 -9.69 10.40 -12.86
CA ILE A 402 -9.03 9.42 -12.03
C ILE A 402 -7.54 9.50 -12.33
N ARG A 403 -6.75 9.72 -11.30
CA ARG A 403 -5.30 9.66 -11.35
C ARG A 403 -4.78 9.16 -10.00
N ASN A 404 -3.72 8.37 -10.02
CA ASN A 404 -3.06 7.82 -8.86
C ASN A 404 -2.01 8.80 -8.32
N SER A 405 -0.94 9.04 -9.07
CA SER A 405 0.18 9.89 -8.67
C SER A 405 0.01 11.33 -9.16
N ARG A 406 0.29 12.31 -8.29
CA ARG A 406 0.18 13.74 -8.62
C ARG A 406 1.53 14.42 -8.63
N LYS A 407 2.58 13.64 -8.38
CA LYS A 407 3.98 14.03 -8.42
C LYS A 407 4.76 13.36 -9.55
N GLY A 408 4.11 12.52 -10.36
CA GLY A 408 4.77 11.84 -11.48
C GLY A 408 5.68 10.71 -11.01
N SER A 409 5.29 10.03 -9.92
CA SER A 409 6.04 8.92 -9.32
C SER A 409 5.26 7.61 -9.40
N VAL A 410 5.97 6.51 -9.58
CA VAL A 410 5.43 5.14 -9.49
C VAL A 410 5.94 4.53 -8.20
N TYR A 411 5.07 3.84 -7.45
CA TYR A 411 5.43 3.29 -6.15
C TYR A 411 5.45 1.76 -6.18
N ILE A 412 6.64 1.18 -6.04
CA ILE A 412 6.83 -0.27 -6.06
C ILE A 412 7.41 -0.73 -4.72
N VAL A 413 6.72 -1.67 -4.08
CA VAL A 413 7.26 -2.38 -2.91
C VAL A 413 8.15 -3.52 -3.43
N LYS A 414 9.38 -3.60 -2.91
CA LYS A 414 10.31 -4.68 -3.22
C LYS A 414 10.56 -5.50 -1.95
N PRO A 415 10.04 -6.74 -1.88
CA PRO A 415 10.12 -7.58 -0.70
C PRO A 415 11.38 -8.47 -0.70
N LYS A 416 11.62 -9.13 0.43
CA LYS A 416 12.55 -10.26 0.63
C LYS A 416 13.96 -10.02 0.08
N MET A 417 14.45 -8.79 0.27
CA MET A 417 15.83 -8.42 -0.06
C MET A 417 16.73 -8.68 1.14
N HIS A 418 17.89 -9.29 0.92
CA HIS A 418 18.89 -9.58 1.96
C HIS A 418 20.09 -8.65 1.78
N GLY A 419 20.11 -7.53 2.52
CA GLY A 419 21.26 -6.64 2.61
C GLY A 419 21.42 -5.65 1.46
N PRO A 420 22.41 -4.75 1.55
CA PRO A 420 22.51 -3.57 0.69
C PRO A 420 22.82 -3.87 -0.78
N ALA A 421 23.53 -4.96 -1.07
CA ALA A 421 23.84 -5.35 -2.45
C ALA A 421 22.56 -5.68 -3.24
N GLU A 422 21.59 -6.34 -2.61
CA GLU A 422 20.32 -6.66 -3.25
C GLU A 422 19.40 -5.44 -3.42
N VAL A 423 19.49 -4.48 -2.49
CA VAL A 423 18.83 -3.18 -2.64
C VAL A 423 19.45 -2.36 -3.77
N ALA A 424 20.79 -2.38 -3.89
CA ALA A 424 21.49 -1.76 -5.01
C ALA A 424 21.09 -2.40 -6.35
N PHE A 425 20.95 -3.73 -6.39
CA PHE A 425 20.47 -4.44 -7.57
C PHE A 425 19.03 -4.05 -7.94
N ALA A 426 18.13 -3.92 -6.97
CA ALA A 426 16.79 -3.40 -7.22
C ALA A 426 16.81 -1.97 -7.78
N ALA A 427 17.66 -1.09 -7.22
CA ALA A 427 17.84 0.27 -7.74
C ALA A 427 18.41 0.28 -9.17
N GLU A 428 19.40 -0.58 -9.47
CA GLU A 428 19.95 -0.76 -10.83
C GLU A 428 18.86 -1.22 -11.80
N LEU A 429 18.08 -2.24 -11.41
CA LEU A 429 16.98 -2.77 -12.21
C LEU A 429 15.99 -1.67 -12.59
N PHE A 430 15.50 -0.88 -11.63
CA PHE A 430 14.56 0.19 -11.96
C PHE A 430 15.19 1.35 -12.72
N THR A 431 16.48 1.63 -12.51
CA THR A 431 17.23 2.59 -13.36
C THR A 431 17.26 2.13 -14.81
N ARG A 432 17.45 0.83 -15.04
CA ARG A 432 17.46 0.24 -16.39
C ARG A 432 16.07 0.23 -17.03
N VAL A 433 15.03 -0.10 -16.27
CA VAL A 433 13.63 -0.05 -16.72
C VAL A 433 13.21 1.38 -17.08
N GLU A 434 13.53 2.37 -16.24
CA GLU A 434 13.22 3.77 -16.53
C GLU A 434 13.88 4.25 -17.81
N LYS A 435 15.18 3.95 -18.01
CA LYS A 435 15.89 4.27 -19.24
C LYS A 435 15.26 3.61 -20.47
N MET A 436 14.84 2.35 -20.35
CA MET A 436 14.14 1.63 -21.42
C MET A 436 12.82 2.32 -21.80
N LEU A 437 12.09 2.84 -20.81
CA LEU A 437 10.79 3.48 -21.00
C LEU A 437 10.86 5.00 -21.23
N GLY A 438 12.07 5.59 -21.28
CA GLY A 438 12.26 7.04 -21.43
C GLY A 438 11.85 7.86 -20.21
N LEU A 439 11.78 7.25 -19.02
CA LEU A 439 11.46 7.91 -17.76
C LEU A 439 12.68 8.60 -17.16
N GLN A 440 12.44 9.66 -16.38
CA GLN A 440 13.48 10.30 -15.58
C GLN A 440 13.99 9.33 -14.51
N ASP A 441 15.28 9.44 -14.16
CA ASP A 441 15.84 8.62 -13.09
C ASP A 441 15.05 8.81 -11.79
N SER A 442 14.84 7.72 -11.07
CA SER A 442 14.12 7.70 -9.81
C SER A 442 12.67 8.14 -9.95
N THR A 443 12.04 7.96 -11.12
CA THR A 443 10.56 8.03 -11.29
C THR A 443 9.88 6.94 -10.46
N VAL A 444 10.41 5.72 -10.50
CA VAL A 444 10.04 4.59 -9.65
C VAL A 444 10.67 4.77 -8.27
N LYS A 445 9.79 4.84 -7.28
CA LYS A 445 10.09 4.87 -5.85
C LYS A 445 10.01 3.48 -5.27
N LEU A 446 10.90 3.20 -4.31
CA LEU A 446 11.01 1.92 -3.66
C LEU A 446 10.44 1.94 -2.25
N GLY A 447 9.53 1.00 -1.99
CA GLY A 447 9.23 0.50 -0.66
C GLY A 447 10.21 -0.60 -0.31
N ILE A 448 11.06 -0.39 0.68
CA ILE A 448 11.99 -1.42 1.15
C ILE A 448 11.33 -2.15 2.31
N MET A 449 11.04 -3.43 2.11
CA MET A 449 10.64 -4.28 3.22
C MET A 449 11.87 -4.65 4.05
N ASP A 450 11.89 -4.23 5.30
CA ASP A 450 12.85 -4.69 6.30
C ASP A 450 12.28 -5.98 6.90
N GLU A 451 12.43 -7.09 6.19
CA GLU A 451 11.81 -8.36 6.55
C GLU A 451 12.77 -9.55 6.52
N GLU A 452 14.06 -9.27 6.30
CA GLU A 452 15.14 -10.26 6.30
C GLU A 452 16.23 -9.77 7.25
N ARG A 453 16.79 -10.66 8.07
CA ARG A 453 17.77 -10.35 9.10
C ARG A 453 18.98 -9.63 8.55
N ARG A 454 19.50 -10.04 7.40
CA ARG A 454 20.64 -9.38 6.72
C ARG A 454 20.29 -7.96 6.26
N THR A 455 19.02 -7.66 5.97
CA THR A 455 18.57 -6.28 5.76
C THR A 455 18.45 -5.53 7.07
N SER A 456 17.83 -6.09 8.11
CA SER A 456 17.63 -5.40 9.39
C SER A 456 18.94 -4.92 10.02
N VAL A 457 19.94 -5.80 10.06
CA VAL A 457 21.25 -5.50 10.66
C VAL A 457 22.09 -4.52 9.82
N ASN A 458 21.75 -4.37 8.53
CA ASN A 458 22.44 -3.48 7.59
C ASN A 458 21.53 -2.36 7.04
N LEU A 459 20.40 -2.07 7.69
CA LEU A 459 19.30 -1.27 7.14
C LEU A 459 19.75 0.12 6.66
N LYS A 460 20.70 0.73 7.37
CA LYS A 460 21.24 2.04 6.99
C LYS A 460 21.99 2.00 5.65
N ALA A 461 22.73 0.92 5.39
CA ALA A 461 23.39 0.68 4.11
C ALA A 461 22.37 0.36 3.01
N CYS A 462 21.32 -0.41 3.33
CA CYS A 462 20.21 -0.69 2.42
C CYS A 462 19.54 0.60 1.94
N ILE A 463 19.19 1.50 2.86
CA ILE A 463 18.61 2.81 2.52
C ILE A 463 19.58 3.66 1.68
N ALA A 464 20.88 3.64 1.98
CA ALA A 464 21.87 4.37 1.21
C ALA A 464 21.98 3.87 -0.25
N ALA A 465 21.87 2.56 -0.46
CA ALA A 465 21.93 1.92 -1.77
C ALA A 465 20.77 2.32 -2.71
N ALA A 466 19.66 2.84 -2.17
CA ALA A 466 18.52 3.35 -2.94
C ALA A 466 18.11 4.78 -2.50
N SER A 467 19.10 5.60 -2.12
CA SER A 467 18.87 6.91 -1.47
C SER A 467 17.99 7.89 -2.25
N SER A 468 17.95 7.82 -3.58
CA SER A 468 17.10 8.67 -4.43
C SER A 468 15.70 8.11 -4.67
N ARG A 469 15.45 6.84 -4.32
CA ARG A 469 14.23 6.09 -4.66
C ARG A 469 13.39 5.72 -3.45
N VAL A 470 14.02 5.46 -2.30
CA VAL A 470 13.31 4.99 -1.11
C VAL A 470 12.23 5.98 -0.68
N ALA A 471 10.98 5.52 -0.66
CA ALA A 471 9.82 6.31 -0.25
C ALA A 471 9.16 5.77 1.03
N PHE A 472 9.41 4.50 1.39
CA PHE A 472 9.10 3.99 2.73
C PHE A 472 9.99 2.79 3.08
N ILE A 473 10.04 2.52 4.38
CA ILE A 473 10.54 1.28 4.98
C ILE A 473 9.41 0.68 5.82
N ASN A 474 9.27 -0.64 5.85
CA ASN A 474 8.23 -1.31 6.62
C ASN A 474 8.79 -2.59 7.26
N THR A 475 8.34 -2.86 8.49
CA THR A 475 8.71 -4.07 9.23
C THR A 475 7.80 -5.25 8.88
N GLY A 476 8.25 -6.10 7.95
CA GLY A 476 7.60 -7.37 7.60
C GLY A 476 7.86 -8.46 8.65
N PHE A 477 7.35 -8.27 9.86
CA PHE A 477 7.76 -9.05 11.04
C PHE A 477 7.51 -10.58 10.94
N LEU A 478 6.56 -11.02 10.11
CA LEU A 478 6.27 -12.44 9.90
C LEU A 478 7.39 -13.14 9.12
N ASP A 479 7.73 -12.63 7.92
CA ASP A 479 8.87 -13.11 7.13
C ASP A 479 10.16 -12.98 7.95
N ARG A 480 10.33 -11.85 8.64
CA ARG A 480 11.49 -11.60 9.50
C ARG A 480 11.65 -12.65 10.59
N THR A 481 10.55 -13.14 11.15
CA THR A 481 10.57 -14.22 12.14
C THR A 481 10.95 -15.55 11.48
N GLY A 482 10.46 -15.81 10.26
CA GLY A 482 10.87 -16.96 9.45
C GLY A 482 12.38 -16.96 9.18
N ASP A 483 12.94 -15.83 8.74
CA ASP A 483 14.38 -15.70 8.48
C ASP A 483 15.23 -15.75 9.76
N GLU A 484 14.73 -15.26 10.92
CA GLU A 484 15.45 -15.45 12.19
C GLU A 484 15.58 -16.94 12.53
N MET A 485 14.53 -17.72 12.28
CA MET A 485 14.55 -19.18 12.50
C MET A 485 15.44 -19.90 11.50
N HIS A 486 15.40 -19.51 10.22
CA HIS A 486 16.22 -20.12 9.18
C HIS A 486 17.71 -19.80 9.37
N THR A 487 18.05 -18.54 9.59
CA THR A 487 19.43 -18.07 9.81
C THR A 487 20.13 -18.82 10.94
N ALA A 488 19.41 -19.09 12.04
CA ALA A 488 19.96 -19.75 13.23
C ALA A 488 19.43 -21.18 13.40
N MET A 489 19.03 -21.86 12.32
CA MET A 489 18.43 -23.20 12.37
C MET A 489 19.32 -24.21 13.10
N GLN A 490 20.63 -24.18 12.80
CA GLN A 490 21.61 -25.09 13.40
C GLN A 490 22.00 -24.72 14.83
N ALA A 491 21.52 -23.58 15.37
CA ALA A 491 21.81 -23.16 16.74
C ALA A 491 21.03 -24.00 17.77
N GLY A 492 19.90 -24.58 17.40
CA GLY A 492 19.07 -25.41 18.27
C GLY A 492 17.61 -24.96 18.35
N PRO A 493 16.82 -25.51 19.30
CA PRO A 493 15.38 -25.27 19.36
C PRO A 493 15.05 -23.81 19.65
N MET A 494 14.19 -23.23 18.82
CA MET A 494 13.65 -21.88 18.98
C MET A 494 12.51 -21.84 20.00
N ILE A 495 12.29 -20.66 20.57
CA ILE A 495 11.09 -20.37 21.38
C ILE A 495 9.81 -20.56 20.55
N ARG A 496 8.68 -20.82 21.22
CA ARG A 496 7.40 -21.05 20.53
C ARG A 496 6.93 -19.76 19.84
N LYS A 497 6.17 -19.93 18.76
CA LYS A 497 5.66 -18.82 17.92
C LYS A 497 4.97 -17.70 18.70
N GLY A 498 4.17 -18.04 19.72
CA GLY A 498 3.45 -17.04 20.53
C GLY A 498 4.37 -16.17 21.40
N ASP A 499 5.55 -16.69 21.76
CA ASP A 499 6.49 -16.05 22.67
C ASP A 499 7.46 -15.11 21.91
N MET A 500 7.64 -15.32 20.60
CA MET A 500 8.50 -14.51 19.71
C MET A 500 8.21 -13.00 19.82
N LYS A 501 6.94 -12.61 19.97
CA LYS A 501 6.51 -11.20 20.07
C LYS A 501 7.11 -10.44 21.26
N THR A 502 7.61 -11.17 22.27
CA THR A 502 8.22 -10.58 23.48
C THR A 502 9.75 -10.66 23.49
N SER A 503 10.34 -11.29 22.47
CA SER A 503 11.79 -11.48 22.39
C SER A 503 12.56 -10.15 22.31
N ALA A 504 13.82 -10.17 22.77
CA ALA A 504 14.67 -8.98 22.72
C ALA A 504 14.95 -8.53 21.27
N TRP A 505 15.14 -9.48 20.35
CA TRP A 505 15.47 -9.17 18.96
C TRP A 505 14.31 -8.48 18.23
N ILE A 506 13.05 -8.92 18.41
CA ILE A 506 11.92 -8.34 17.69
C ILE A 506 11.68 -6.89 18.13
N GLN A 507 11.82 -6.62 19.44
CA GLN A 507 11.72 -5.26 19.98
C GLN A 507 12.84 -4.36 19.48
N ALA A 508 14.07 -4.89 19.36
CA ALA A 508 15.21 -4.14 18.84
C ALA A 508 15.04 -3.86 17.34
N TYR A 509 14.57 -4.83 16.57
CA TYR A 509 14.28 -4.73 15.13
C TYR A 509 13.26 -3.62 14.83
N GLU A 510 12.10 -3.64 15.50
CA GLU A 510 11.06 -2.61 15.30
C GLU A 510 11.57 -1.20 15.63
N LYS A 511 12.31 -1.05 16.75
CA LYS A 511 12.92 0.24 17.13
C LYS A 511 14.00 0.68 16.14
N ASN A 512 14.84 -0.25 15.68
CA ASN A 512 15.91 0.02 14.73
C ASN A 512 15.35 0.56 13.41
N ASN A 513 14.27 -0.03 12.90
CA ASN A 513 13.63 0.42 11.67
C ASN A 513 13.24 1.91 11.75
N VAL A 514 12.52 2.30 12.82
CA VAL A 514 12.11 3.69 13.05
C VAL A 514 13.32 4.61 13.20
N LEU A 515 14.28 4.27 14.07
CA LEU A 515 15.42 5.12 14.39
C LEU A 515 16.32 5.33 13.17
N VAL A 516 16.59 4.26 12.40
CA VAL A 516 17.39 4.35 11.18
C VAL A 516 16.65 5.18 10.14
N GLY A 517 15.36 4.95 9.91
CA GLY A 517 14.55 5.73 8.97
C GLY A 517 14.55 7.23 9.27
N LEU A 518 14.36 7.60 10.54
CA LEU A 518 14.47 8.99 10.99
C LEU A 518 15.89 9.55 10.80
N SER A 519 16.92 8.77 11.15
CA SER A 519 18.32 9.17 11.00
C SER A 519 18.72 9.38 9.53
N CYS A 520 18.12 8.64 8.60
CA CYS A 520 18.33 8.76 7.16
C CYS A 520 17.47 9.87 6.52
N GLY A 521 16.55 10.50 7.27
CA GLY A 521 15.76 11.63 6.81
C GLY A 521 14.51 11.26 6.01
N LEU A 522 13.87 10.12 6.31
CA LEU A 522 12.59 9.73 5.68
C LEU A 522 11.43 10.65 6.07
N ARG A 523 11.46 11.28 7.25
CA ARG A 523 10.37 12.15 7.70
C ARG A 523 10.20 13.34 6.75
N GLY A 524 9.00 13.52 6.21
CA GLY A 524 8.67 14.67 5.36
C GLY A 524 8.94 14.44 3.87
N LYS A 525 9.38 13.25 3.47
CA LYS A 525 9.87 12.94 2.13
C LYS A 525 9.20 11.73 1.51
#